data_AF-A0A388RKK4-F1
#
_entry.id   AF-A0A388RKK4-F1
#
_cell.length_a   1.000
_cell.length_b   1.000
_cell.length_c   1.000
_cell.angle_alpha   90.00
_cell.angle_beta   90.00
_cell.angle_gamma   90.00
#
_symmetry.space_group_name_H-M   'P 1'
#
loop_
_entity.id
_entity.type
_entity.pdbx_description
1 polymer ?
#
loop_
_entity_poly.entity_id
_entity_poly.type
_entity_poly.pdbx_seq_one_letter_code
_entity_poly.pdbx_strand_id
1 'polypeptide(L)'
;MYSHSHHGITAEHNGVDMLVTAHSPGENPLSLAVQRAAQLHGLLLMASDHGAPNLDPVDLDQGTWESLLSLAVSLAHETQVLSELAVLHGQALQAD
;
A
#
# COMPACT_ATOMS: atom_id res chain seq x y z
N MET A 1 5.38 -30.24 -24.52
CA MET A 1 5.32 -29.33 -23.37
C MET A 1 3.92 -29.43 -22.79
N TYR A 2 3.80 -29.83 -21.53
CA TYR A 2 2.49 -29.88 -20.86
C TYR A 2 2.50 -28.84 -19.74
N SER A 3 1.47 -27.99 -19.72
CA SER A 3 1.27 -26.95 -18.71
C SER A 3 -0.06 -27.22 -18.02
N HIS A 4 -0.05 -27.26 -16.69
CA HIS A 4 -1.23 -27.46 -15.86
C HIS A 4 -1.33 -26.32 -14.86
N SER A 5 -2.44 -25.58 -14.89
CA SER A 5 -2.71 -24.50 -13.95
C SER A 5 -3.94 -24.79 -13.10
N HIS A 6 -3.81 -24.69 -11.78
CA HIS A 6 -4.89 -24.92 -10.83
C HIS A 6 -4.67 -24.09 -9.55
N HIS A 7 -5.69 -23.32 -9.14
CA HIS A 7 -5.68 -22.50 -7.91
C HIS A 7 -4.44 -21.59 -7.76
N GLY A 8 -4.06 -20.90 -8.85
CA GLY A 8 -2.91 -20.02 -8.84
C GLY A 8 -1.56 -20.75 -8.87
N ILE A 9 -1.51 -22.07 -9.00
CA ILE A 9 -0.25 -22.79 -9.22
C ILE A 9 -0.20 -23.23 -10.68
N THR A 10 0.88 -22.88 -11.37
CA THR A 10 1.17 -23.31 -12.74
C THR A 10 2.39 -24.24 -12.71
N ALA A 11 2.21 -25.48 -13.16
CA ALA A 11 3.29 -26.44 -13.33
C ALA A 11 3.56 -26.66 -14.82
N GLU A 12 4.80 -26.42 -15.25
CA GLU A 12 5.27 -26.65 -16.62
C GLU A 12 6.26 -27.80 -16.66
N HIS A 13 6.02 -28.74 -17.58
CA HIS A 13 6.82 -29.94 -17.73
C HIS A 13 7.60 -29.95 -19.06
N ASN A 14 8.93 -29.91 -18.95
CA ASN A 14 9.91 -29.91 -20.05
C ASN A 14 10.73 -31.20 -20.08
N GLY A 15 10.05 -32.35 -20.17
CA GLY A 15 10.71 -33.65 -20.32
C GLY A 15 11.14 -34.25 -18.98
N VAL A 16 12.33 -33.91 -18.47
CA VAL A 16 12.83 -34.38 -17.15
C VAL A 16 12.63 -33.32 -16.07
N ASP A 17 12.51 -32.05 -16.47
CA ASP A 17 12.39 -30.92 -15.56
C ASP A 17 10.93 -30.47 -15.41
N MET A 18 10.58 -30.07 -14.18
CA MET A 18 9.30 -29.47 -13.84
C MET A 18 9.53 -28.12 -13.15
N LEU A 19 9.00 -27.06 -13.75
CA LEU A 19 8.93 -25.73 -13.14
C LEU A 19 7.56 -25.55 -12.49
N VAL A 20 7.53 -25.12 -11.22
CA VAL A 20 6.29 -24.83 -10.51
C VAL A 20 6.29 -23.38 -10.08
N THR A 21 5.32 -22.62 -10.56
CA THR A 21 5.13 -21.20 -10.26
C THR A 21 3.86 -21.02 -9.45
N ALA A 22 3.95 -20.34 -8.29
CA ALA A 22 2.79 -19.96 -7.50
C ALA A 22 2.45 -18.48 -7.73
N HIS A 23 1.19 -18.23 -8.06
CA HIS A 23 0.56 -16.95 -8.28
C HIS A 23 -0.38 -16.69 -7.10
N SER A 24 0.02 -15.79 -6.22
CA SER A 24 -0.89 -15.22 -5.22
C SER A 24 -1.41 -13.89 -5.78
N PRO A 25 -2.73 -13.60 -5.71
CA PRO A 25 -3.23 -12.28 -6.05
C PRO A 25 -2.67 -11.28 -5.03
N GLY A 26 -1.56 -10.63 -5.40
CA GLY A 26 -0.98 -9.54 -4.63
C GLY A 26 -1.91 -8.33 -4.68
N GLU A 27 -2.06 -7.63 -3.56
CA GLU A 27 -2.73 -6.34 -3.56
C GLU A 27 -2.00 -5.37 -4.50
N ASN A 28 -2.75 -4.68 -5.36
CA ASN A 28 -2.15 -3.77 -6.33
C ASN A 28 -1.49 -2.61 -5.57
N PRO A 29 -0.18 -2.37 -5.78
CA PRO A 29 0.56 -1.34 -5.03
C PRO A 29 -0.01 0.07 -5.24
N LEU A 30 -0.55 0.38 -6.41
CA LEU A 30 -1.22 1.66 -6.66
C LEU A 30 -2.51 1.78 -5.86
N SER A 31 -3.31 0.72 -5.79
CA SER A 31 -4.54 0.71 -5.00
C SER A 31 -4.25 0.91 -3.51
N LEU A 32 -3.20 0.27 -3.00
CA LEU A 32 -2.74 0.46 -1.63
C LEU A 32 -2.21 1.88 -1.37
N ALA A 33 -1.46 2.46 -2.32
CA ALA A 33 -0.98 3.83 -2.23
C ALA A 33 -2.14 4.82 -2.09
N VAL A 34 -3.20 4.67 -2.90
CA VAL A 34 -4.40 5.51 -2.83
C VAL A 34 -5.09 5.38 -1.47
N GLN A 35 -5.20 4.16 -0.94
CA GLN A 35 -5.79 3.94 0.39
C GLN A 35 -4.97 4.63 1.49
N ARG A 36 -3.63 4.50 1.48
CA ARG A 36 -2.75 5.15 2.46
C ARG A 36 -2.79 6.68 2.35
N ALA A 37 -2.83 7.22 1.14
CA ALA A 37 -3.01 8.65 0.91
C ALA A 37 -4.36 9.15 1.47
N ALA A 38 -5.45 8.39 1.28
CA ALA A 38 -6.75 8.73 1.83
C ALA A 38 -6.76 8.70 3.38
N GLN A 39 -6.09 7.71 3.98
CA GLN A 39 -5.92 7.62 5.43
C GLN A 39 -5.11 8.81 5.98
N LEU A 40 -4.01 9.17 5.32
CA LEU A 40 -3.21 10.35 5.67
C LEU A 40 -4.05 11.63 5.57
N HIS A 41 -4.81 11.78 4.47
CA HIS A 41 -5.67 12.94 4.28
C HIS A 41 -6.73 13.05 5.39
N GLY A 42 -7.41 11.95 5.72
CA GLY A 42 -8.38 11.91 6.81
C GLY A 42 -7.75 12.26 8.17
N LEU A 43 -6.54 11.76 8.44
CA LEU A 43 -5.80 12.07 9.67
C LEU A 43 -5.49 13.57 9.78
N LEU A 44 -5.03 14.19 8.70
CA LEU A 44 -4.71 15.62 8.65
C LEU A 44 -5.97 16.49 8.75
N LEU A 45 -7.07 16.07 8.13
CA LEU A 45 -8.36 16.76 8.24
C LEU A 45 -8.86 16.78 9.69
N MET A 46 -8.87 15.60 10.33
CA MET A 46 -9.22 15.49 11.75
C MET A 46 -8.32 16.37 12.60
N ALA A 47 -7.00 16.33 12.40
CA ALA A 47 -6.07 17.18 13.13
C ALA A 47 -6.35 18.68 12.94
N SER A 48 -6.73 19.12 11.73
CA SER A 48 -7.03 20.53 11.46
C SER A 48 -8.30 21.02 12.15
N ASP A 49 -9.32 20.17 12.29
CA ASP A 49 -10.56 20.50 12.99
C ASP A 49 -10.34 20.71 14.49
N HIS A 50 -9.34 20.04 15.08
CA HIS A 50 -8.97 20.23 16.50
C HIS A 50 -8.16 21.51 16.74
N GLY A 51 -7.57 22.10 15.69
CA GLY A 51 -6.86 23.38 15.76
C GLY A 51 -7.74 24.61 15.47
N ALA A 52 -9.01 24.42 15.12
CA ALA A 52 -9.95 25.50 14.84
C ALA A 52 -10.44 26.16 16.16
N PRO A 53 -10.52 27.50 16.23
CA PRO A 53 -10.86 28.23 17.45
C PRO A 53 -12.37 28.19 17.72
N ASN A 54 -12.91 27.02 18.01
CA ASN A 54 -14.30 26.86 18.43
C ASN A 54 -14.35 26.49 19.92
N LEU A 55 -15.27 27.14 20.65
CA LEU A 55 -15.43 27.12 22.11
C LEU A 55 -15.50 25.70 22.71
N ASP A 56 -14.33 25.17 23.04
CA ASP A 56 -13.97 24.32 24.19
C ASP A 56 -12.83 23.42 23.72
N PRO A 57 -11.57 23.77 24.00
CA PRO A 57 -10.43 22.97 23.57
C PRO A 57 -10.46 21.67 24.36
N VAL A 58 -10.90 20.59 23.73
CA VAL A 58 -10.30 19.29 24.02
C VAL A 58 -8.89 19.39 23.43
N ASP A 59 -8.03 20.08 24.18
CA ASP A 59 -6.65 20.30 23.83
C ASP A 59 -6.02 18.91 23.75
N LEU A 60 -5.72 18.45 22.53
CA LEU A 60 -5.02 17.19 22.33
C LEU A 60 -3.70 17.30 23.11
N ASP A 61 -3.44 16.36 24.01
CA ASP A 61 -2.19 16.39 24.76
C ASP A 61 -1.00 16.31 23.79
N GLN A 62 0.15 16.84 24.23
CA GLN A 62 1.35 16.88 23.41
C GLN A 62 1.75 15.47 22.89
N GLY A 63 1.56 14.42 23.69
CA GLY A 63 1.88 13.05 23.29
C GLY A 63 1.00 12.52 22.17
N THR A 64 -0.26 12.96 22.12
CA THR A 64 -1.24 12.61 21.10
C THR A 64 -0.90 13.32 19.79
N TRP A 65 -0.48 14.58 19.85
CA TRP A 65 0.05 15.31 18.70
C TRP A 65 1.31 14.67 18.13
N GLU A 66 2.28 14.31 18.97
CA GLU A 66 3.50 13.62 18.54
C GLU A 66 3.19 12.26 17.90
N SER A 67 2.26 11.50 18.49
CA SER A 67 1.80 10.22 17.94
C SER A 67 1.09 10.38 16.59
N LEU A 68 0.25 11.40 16.44
CA LEU A 68 -0.44 11.71 15.19
C LEU A 68 0.56 12.08 14.09
N LEU A 69 1.54 12.94 14.40
CA LEU A 69 2.59 13.31 13.45
C LEU A 69 3.44 12.10 13.05
N SER A 70 3.80 11.23 14.01
CA SER A 70 4.51 9.98 13.73
C SER A 70 3.71 9.05 12.80
N LEU A 71 2.40 8.94 13.01
CA LEU A 71 1.52 8.16 12.14
C LEU A 71 1.41 8.79 10.75
N ALA A 72 1.31 10.12 10.66
CA ALA A 72 1.26 10.83 9.40
C ALA A 72 2.54 10.61 8.56
N VAL A 73 3.70 10.65 9.21
CA VAL A 73 4.99 10.33 8.57
C VAL A 73 5.00 8.90 8.04
N SER A 74 4.52 7.95 8.84
CA SER A 74 4.47 6.54 8.44
C SER A 74 3.56 6.32 7.23
N LEU A 75 2.35 6.90 7.24
CA LEU A 75 1.41 6.81 6.12
C LEU A 75 1.94 7.50 4.85
N ALA A 76 2.62 8.63 4.99
CA ALA A 76 3.24 9.33 3.86
C ALA A 76 4.36 8.47 3.23
N HIS A 77 5.22 7.87 4.06
CA HIS A 77 6.28 6.98 3.61
C HIS A 77 5.72 5.73 2.92
N GLU A 78 4.70 5.08 3.50
CA GLU A 78 4.03 3.93 2.87
C GLU A 78 3.44 4.30 1.52
N THR A 79 2.76 5.45 1.42
CA THR A 79 2.19 5.96 0.17
C THR A 79 3.28 6.16 -0.89
N GLN A 80 4.44 6.72 -0.52
CA GLN A 80 5.56 6.91 -1.42
C GLN A 80 6.08 5.58 -1.96
N VAL A 81 6.45 4.65 -1.07
CA VAL A 81 7.02 3.35 -1.46
C VAL A 81 6.05 2.56 -2.34
N LEU A 82 4.77 2.56 -2.01
CA LEU A 82 3.74 1.88 -2.81
C LEU A 82 3.56 2.53 -4.19
N SER A 83 3.68 3.85 -4.28
CA SER A 83 3.63 4.57 -5.56
C SER A 83 4.85 4.25 -6.43
N GLU A 84 6.05 4.19 -5.84
CA GLU A 84 7.28 3.79 -6.54
C GLU A 84 7.20 2.34 -7.04
N LEU A 85 6.70 1.42 -6.19
CA LEU A 85 6.46 0.03 -6.58
C LEU A 85 5.43 -0.09 -7.71
N ALA A 86 4.39 0.75 -7.72
CA ALA A 86 3.42 0.75 -8.81
C ALA A 86 4.05 1.16 -10.15
N VAL A 87 4.96 2.12 -10.15
CA VAL A 87 5.71 2.52 -11.36
C VAL A 87 6.58 1.37 -11.85
N LEU A 88 7.32 0.70 -10.96
CA LEU A 88 8.18 -0.43 -11.32
C LEU A 88 7.38 -1.61 -11.90
N HIS A 89 6.22 -1.94 -11.31
CA HIS A 89 5.33 -2.98 -11.85
C HIS A 89 4.74 -2.58 -13.21
N GLY A 90 4.38 -1.32 -13.39
CA GLY A 90 3.91 -0.81 -14.68
C GLY A 90 4.97 -0.88 -15.78
N GLN A 91 6.23 -0.64 -15.45
CA GLN A 91 7.36 -0.77 -16.37
C GLN A 91 7.66 -2.23 -16.72
N ALA A 92 7.61 -3.14 -15.73
CA ALA A 92 7.79 -4.57 -15.97
C ALA A 92 6.74 -5.13 -16.94
N LEU A 93 5.47 -4.72 -16.80
CA LEU A 93 4.39 -5.12 -17.71
C LEU A 93 4.50 -4.53 -19.14
N GLN A 94 5.31 -3.50 -19.36
CA GLN A 94 5.54 -2.91 -20.70
C GLN A 94 6.75 -3.51 -21.41
N ALA A 95 7.61 -4.23 -20.69
CA ALA A 95 8.84 -4.82 -21.21
C ALA A 95 8.67 -6.27 -21.71
N ASP A 96 7.57 -6.93 -21.33
CA ASP A 96 7.11 -8.22 -21.86
C ASP A 96 6.14 -8.05 -23.05
#